data_AF-X0SL63-F1
#
_entry.id   AF-X0SL63-F1
#
_cell.length_a   1.000
_cell.length_b   1.000
_cell.length_c   1.000
_cell.angle_alpha   90.00
_cell.angle_beta   90.00
_cell.angle_gamma   90.00
#
_symmetry.space_group_name_H-M   'P 1'
#
loop_
_entity.id
_entity.type
_entity.pdbx_description
1 polymer ?
#
loop_
_entity_poly.entity_id
_entity_poly.type
_entity_poly.pdbx_seq_one_letter_code
_entity_poly.pdbx_strand_id
1 'polypeptide(L)'
;MVRTKQASLKRNDVINASEIGQYAYCSVAWFLQRCGHEPDSPLLEVGKKAHIDLGKTMDSIQNDIKISRRYTAIGYLFLTITILIILFRVIL
;
A
#
# COMPACT_ATOMS: atom_id res chain seq x y z
N MET A 1 -19.33 -0.92 -44.21
CA MET A 1 -19.54 -2.12 -43.38
C MET A 1 -18.26 -2.35 -42.57
N VAL A 2 -18.17 -1.80 -41.36
CA VAL A 2 -16.96 -1.87 -40.52
C VAL A 2 -16.92 -3.24 -39.87
N ARG A 3 -15.93 -4.05 -40.23
CA ARG A 3 -15.69 -5.39 -39.71
C ARG A 3 -15.24 -5.26 -38.25
N THR A 4 -16.15 -5.42 -37.30
CA THR A 4 -15.82 -5.51 -35.87
C THR A 4 -14.96 -6.75 -35.65
N LYS A 5 -13.64 -6.56 -35.56
CA LYS A 5 -12.74 -7.57 -35.01
C LYS A 5 -13.28 -7.94 -33.64
N GLN A 6 -13.66 -9.20 -33.43
CA GLN A 6 -13.94 -9.72 -32.10
C GLN A 6 -12.68 -9.50 -31.26
N ALA A 7 -12.73 -8.54 -30.37
CA ALA A 7 -11.65 -8.29 -29.45
C ALA A 7 -11.66 -9.44 -28.42
N SER A 8 -10.60 -10.25 -28.41
CA SER A 8 -10.49 -11.32 -27.41
C SER A 8 -10.17 -10.68 -26.08
N LEU A 9 -11.11 -10.70 -25.14
CA LEU A 9 -10.88 -10.26 -23.76
C LEU A 9 -9.69 -11.04 -23.18
N LYS A 10 -8.72 -10.34 -22.60
CA LYS A 10 -7.69 -11.01 -21.78
C LYS A 10 -8.40 -11.76 -20.66
N ARG A 11 -8.20 -13.07 -20.61
CA ARG A 11 -8.94 -14.06 -19.79
C ARG A 11 -8.51 -14.07 -18.31
N ASN A 12 -8.28 -12.89 -17.72
CA ASN A 12 -8.04 -12.75 -16.28
C ASN A 12 -9.34 -12.33 -15.61
N ASP A 13 -9.92 -13.24 -14.82
CA ASP A 13 -11.17 -13.00 -14.08
C ASP A 13 -10.98 -12.08 -12.86
N VAL A 14 -9.75 -11.66 -12.56
CA VAL A 14 -9.45 -10.75 -11.46
C VAL A 14 -9.56 -9.30 -11.96
N ILE A 15 -10.42 -8.51 -11.33
CA ILE A 15 -10.51 -7.04 -11.49
C ILE A 15 -9.68 -6.35 -10.40
N ASN A 16 -8.92 -5.32 -10.76
CA ASN A 16 -8.23 -4.46 -9.79
C ASN A 16 -9.09 -3.25 -9.37
N ALA A 17 -8.66 -2.53 -8.33
CA ALA A 17 -9.39 -1.37 -7.81
C ALA A 17 -9.56 -0.25 -8.85
N SER A 18 -8.55 -0.01 -9.69
CA SER A 18 -8.61 0.99 -10.75
C SER A 18 -9.61 0.60 -11.86
N GLU A 19 -9.75 -0.69 -12.16
CA GLU A 19 -10.75 -1.20 -13.10
C GLU A 19 -12.18 -0.97 -12.60
N ILE A 20 -12.42 -1.09 -11.29
CA ILE A 20 -13.74 -0.80 -10.70
C ILE A 20 -14.08 0.68 -10.91
N GLY A 21 -13.15 1.58 -10.58
CA GLY A 21 -13.33 3.02 -10.78
C GLY A 21 -13.53 3.37 -12.26
N GLN A 22 -12.76 2.75 -13.14
CA GLN A 22 -12.88 2.97 -14.58
C GLN A 22 -14.21 2.46 -15.14
N TYR A 23 -14.68 1.29 -14.71
CA TYR A 23 -15.98 0.77 -15.11
C TYR A 23 -17.12 1.69 -14.67
N ALA A 24 -17.05 2.18 -13.42
CA ALA A 24 -18.02 3.14 -12.88
C ALA A 24 -18.00 4.48 -13.63
N TYR A 25 -16.83 4.94 -14.07
CA TYR A 25 -16.69 6.16 -14.85
C TYR A 25 -17.14 6.00 -16.33
N CYS A 26 -16.63 4.96 -17.01
CA CYS A 26 -16.96 4.62 -18.39
C CYS A 26 -16.71 3.13 -18.67
N SER A 27 -17.80 2.35 -18.67
CA SER A 27 -17.78 0.91 -18.94
C SER A 27 -17.24 0.55 -20.34
N VAL A 28 -17.44 1.42 -21.33
CA VAL A 28 -16.91 1.22 -22.70
C VAL A 28 -15.39 1.36 -22.71
N ALA A 29 -14.84 2.38 -22.04
CA ALA A 29 -13.39 2.56 -21.94
C ALA A 29 -12.74 1.39 -21.18
N TRP A 30 -13.36 0.94 -20.10
CA TRP A 30 -12.94 -0.26 -19.37
C TRP A 30 -12.91 -1.50 -20.29
N PHE A 31 -13.95 -1.72 -21.09
CA PHE A 31 -14.02 -2.84 -22.02
C PHE A 31 -12.91 -2.77 -23.08
N LEU A 32 -12.71 -1.59 -23.69
CA LEU A 32 -11.63 -1.37 -24.66
C LEU A 32 -10.25 -1.64 -24.06
N GLN A 33 -10.04 -1.29 -22.79
CA GLN A 33 -8.80 -1.58 -22.08
C GLN A 33 -8.59 -3.08 -21.86
N ARG A 34 -9.64 -3.84 -21.53
CA ARG A 34 -9.57 -5.32 -21.48
C ARG A 34 -9.35 -5.98 -22.84
N CYS A 35 -9.70 -5.29 -23.91
CA CYS A 35 -9.40 -5.67 -25.29
C CYS A 35 -7.96 -5.34 -25.71
N GLY A 36 -7.16 -4.70 -24.85
CA GLY A 36 -5.76 -4.39 -25.10
C GLY A 36 -5.49 -2.94 -25.56
N HIS A 37 -6.49 -2.06 -25.51
CA HIS A 37 -6.26 -0.63 -25.77
C HIS A 37 -5.78 0.07 -24.50
N GLU A 38 -4.52 0.48 -24.49
CA GLU A 38 -3.96 1.19 -23.34
C GLU A 38 -4.43 2.65 -23.32
N PRO A 39 -4.79 3.19 -22.14
CA PRO A 39 -5.10 4.61 -22.00
C PRO A 39 -3.83 5.43 -22.19
N ASP A 40 -3.86 6.37 -23.13
CA ASP A 40 -2.78 7.35 -23.30
C ASP A 40 -3.01 8.52 -22.34
N SER A 41 -2.26 8.51 -21.22
CA SER A 41 -2.29 9.61 -20.27
C SER A 41 -0.92 9.80 -19.60
N PRO A 42 -0.28 10.97 -19.79
CA PRO A 42 1.01 11.26 -19.14
C PRO A 42 0.89 11.31 -17.60
N LEU A 43 -0.31 11.58 -17.06
CA LEU A 43 -0.57 11.62 -15.62
C LEU A 43 -0.60 10.24 -14.98
N LEU A 44 -0.83 9.17 -15.76
CA LEU A 44 -0.89 7.80 -15.25
C LEU A 44 0.47 7.35 -14.71
N GLU A 45 1.55 7.66 -15.42
CA GLU A 45 2.91 7.32 -14.97
C GLU A 45 3.33 8.14 -13.74
N VAL A 46 2.90 9.40 -13.66
CA VAL A 46 3.09 10.23 -12.46
C VAL A 46 2.39 9.61 -11.26
N GLY A 47 1.13 9.18 -11.41
CA GLY A 47 0.37 8.51 -10.36
C GLY A 47 1.01 7.19 -9.90
N LYS A 48 1.46 6.35 -10.84
CA LYS A 48 2.18 5.10 -10.53
C LYS A 48 3.44 5.38 -9.72
N LYS A 49 4.24 6.37 -10.13
CA LYS A 49 5.46 6.75 -9.42
C LYS A 49 5.15 7.21 -8.00
N ALA A 50 4.15 8.05 -7.81
CA ALA A 50 3.73 8.51 -6.48
C ALA A 50 3.31 7.35 -5.57
N HIS A 51 2.57 6.36 -6.09
CA HIS A 51 2.20 5.16 -5.33
C HIS A 51 3.42 4.31 -4.93
N ILE A 52 4.38 4.14 -5.83
CA ILE A 52 5.61 3.39 -5.55
C ILE A 52 6.44 4.10 -4.47
N ASP A 53 6.60 5.41 -4.60
CA ASP A 53 7.39 6.20 -3.66
C ASP A 53 6.74 6.22 -2.26
N LEU A 54 5.41 6.36 -2.19
CA LEU A 54 4.67 6.23 -0.94
C LEU A 54 4.83 4.84 -0.32
N GLY A 55 4.78 3.77 -1.13
CA GLY A 55 5.00 2.40 -0.67
C GLY A 55 6.36 2.22 0.01
N LYS A 56 7.43 2.75 -0.61
CA LYS A 56 8.78 2.71 -0.02
C LYS A 56 8.86 3.47 1.31
N THR A 57 8.21 4.63 1.40
CA THR A 57 8.15 5.40 2.65
C THR A 57 7.37 4.65 3.74
N MET A 58 6.27 3.99 3.39
CA MET A 58 5.52 3.16 4.35
C MET A 58 6.36 1.98 4.85
N ASP A 59 7.15 1.35 3.97
CA ASP A 59 8.03 0.26 4.34
C ASP A 59 9.16 0.72 5.28
N SER A 60 9.75 1.90 5.04
CA SER A 60 10.75 2.46 5.95
C SER A 60 10.16 2.78 7.33
N ILE A 61 8.98 3.42 7.37
CA ILE A 61 8.29 3.74 8.63
C ILE A 61 7.97 2.46 9.42
N GLN A 62 7.55 1.38 8.75
CA GLN A 62 7.30 0.10 9.42
C GLN A 62 8.55 -0.47 10.10
N ASN A 63 9.72 -0.30 9.49
CA ASN A 63 10.98 -0.73 10.10
C ASN A 63 11.35 0.15 11.31
N ASP A 64 11.15 1.45 11.21
CA ASP A 64 11.39 2.39 12.31
C ASP A 64 10.46 2.11 13.50
N ILE A 65 9.19 1.77 13.25
CA ILE A 65 8.24 1.38 14.30
C ILE A 65 8.71 0.10 15.01
N LYS A 66 9.25 -0.89 14.27
CA LYS A 66 9.79 -2.11 14.88
C LYS A 66 10.97 -1.81 15.80
N ILE A 67 11.86 -0.90 15.39
CA ILE A 67 13.01 -0.45 16.19
C ILE A 67 12.52 0.33 17.43
N SER A 68 11.60 1.27 17.24
CA SER A 68 10.99 2.05 18.31
C SER A 68 10.37 1.16 19.39
N ARG A 69 9.61 0.13 19.00
CA ARG A 69 9.03 -0.84 19.95
C ARG A 69 10.07 -1.55 20.81
N ARG A 70 11.24 -1.87 20.26
CA ARG A 70 12.35 -2.46 21.03
C ARG A 70 12.89 -1.48 22.07
N TYR A 71 13.09 -0.21 21.69
CA TYR A 71 13.51 0.82 22.62
C TYR A 71 12.47 1.07 23.72
N THR A 72 11.17 1.06 23.40
CA THR A 72 10.11 1.15 24.40
C THR A 72 10.17 -0.01 25.40
N ALA A 73 10.40 -1.25 24.94
CA ALA A 73 10.53 -2.39 25.83
C ALA A 73 11.75 -2.28 26.77
N ILE A 74 12.89 -1.82 26.25
CA ILE A 74 14.09 -1.56 27.05
C ILE A 74 13.84 -0.44 28.06
N GLY A 75 13.17 0.63 27.66
CA GLY A 75 12.80 1.73 28.55
C GLY A 75 11.94 1.26 29.73
N TYR A 76 10.93 0.43 29.46
CA TYR A 76 10.12 -0.17 30.52
C TYR A 76 10.91 -1.11 31.43
N LEU A 77 11.88 -1.87 30.89
CA LEU A 77 12.76 -2.70 31.69
C LEU A 77 13.60 -1.87 32.67
N PHE A 78 14.18 -0.75 32.22
CA PHE A 78 14.91 0.13 33.12
C PHE A 78 14.00 0.75 34.18
N LEU A 79 12.80 1.19 33.79
CA LEU A 79 11.83 1.79 34.69
C LEU A 79 11.40 0.82 35.81
N THR A 80 11.16 -0.46 35.47
CA THR A 80 10.83 -1.48 36.47
C THR A 80 12.01 -1.76 37.41
N ILE A 81 13.24 -1.84 36.90
CA ILE A 81 14.45 -2.02 37.74
C ILE A 81 14.61 -0.83 38.71
N THR A 82 14.47 0.40 38.23
CA THR A 82 14.57 1.60 39.08
C THR A 82 13.52 1.59 40.19
N ILE A 83 12.27 1.26 39.86
CA ILE A 83 11.20 1.15 40.86
C ILE A 83 11.55 0.08 41.90
N LEU A 84 12.02 -1.10 41.47
CA LEU A 84 12.41 -2.17 42.40
C LEU A 84 13.53 -1.74 43.35
N ILE A 85 14.55 -1.04 42.86
CA ILE A 85 15.65 -0.52 43.70
C ILE A 85 15.13 0.46 44.74
N ILE A 86 14.24 1.38 44.35
CA ILE A 86 13.65 2.36 45.26
C ILE A 86 12.84 1.64 46.34
N LEU A 87 12.01 0.68 45.97
CA LEU A 87 11.21 -0.09 46.92
C LEU A 87 12.09 -0.90 47.87
N PHE A 88 13.14 -1.55 47.37
CA PHE A 88 14.06 -2.34 48.19
C PHE A 88 14.77 -1.46 49.23
N ARG A 89 15.19 -0.25 48.84
CA ARG A 89 15.82 0.73 49.74
C ARG A 89 14.85 1.30 50.79
N VAL A 90 13.56 1.39 50.47
CA VAL A 90 12.57 1.92 51.42
C VAL A 90 12.12 0.85 52.42
N ILE A 91 12.07 -0.42 51.99
CA ILE A 91 11.63 -1.55 52.81
C ILE A 91 12.73 -2.06 53.75
N LEU A 92 14.00 -1.96 53.35
CA LEU A 92 15.17 -2.52 54.03
C LEU A 92 16.06 -1.40 54.61
#